data_AF-A0A958KDL5-F1
#
_entry.id   AF-A0A958KDL5-F1
#
_cell.length_a   1.000
_cell.length_b   1.000
_cell.length_c   1.000
_cell.angle_alpha   90.00
_cell.angle_beta   90.00
_cell.angle_gamma   90.00
#
_symmetry.space_group_name_H-M   'P 1'
#
loop_
_entity.id
_entity.type
_entity.pdbx_description
1 polymer ?
#
loop_
_entity_poly.entity_id
_entity_poly.type
_entity_poly.pdbx_seq_one_letter_code
_entity_poly.pdbx_strand_id
1 'polypeptide(L)'
;MNPRYGVKQYIEEITNHLRPSVGRLMDLVKKQYGCDLRYRILEVIESAEDLEIRKALETNGPRPLARNQIIYIPVRQDGEVMGAAEIANGVHLNDEQVHRIGELVKLLIQPQLVFFERLSTLRTLESQLDSIGGETNVVPIGRLRTLRQIRKAVDEIEFKSLTPEPLRPKRRVRFQFPVLIHASNQEDLQKMAFELHYHSHRMAFIQLDQLKASDTLSAQTFRDLGPVTVYIPDISSLSVGQQKALLEYLDGFRHEDSPQIIAGTLVDYKQLVATGVPDPALVRKVAVAYLQMTKPFAYYREKNIVDFFYNSLVISSH
;
A
#
# COMPACT_ATOMS: atom_id res chain seq x y z
N MET A 1 -12.63 -27.70 -9.81
CA MET A 1 -11.54 -27.20 -10.68
C MET A 1 -11.50 -28.07 -11.93
N ASN A 2 -11.77 -27.49 -13.10
CA ASN A 2 -11.67 -28.17 -14.39
C ASN A 2 -10.27 -27.86 -14.96
N PRO A 3 -9.41 -28.83 -15.32
CA PRO A 3 -7.96 -28.64 -15.10
C PRO A 3 -7.12 -28.19 -16.32
N ARG A 4 -7.69 -27.84 -17.48
CA ARG A 4 -6.86 -27.56 -18.68
C ARG A 4 -7.26 -26.35 -19.54
N TYR A 5 -8.37 -25.68 -19.23
CA TYR A 5 -8.63 -24.30 -19.64
C TYR A 5 -8.43 -23.44 -18.38
N GLY A 6 -7.53 -22.47 -18.38
CA GLY A 6 -7.58 -21.43 -17.34
C GLY A 6 -6.39 -21.27 -16.39
N VAL A 7 -5.21 -21.84 -16.64
CA VAL A 7 -4.00 -21.44 -15.89
C VAL A 7 -3.22 -20.37 -16.65
N LYS A 8 -2.91 -20.58 -17.94
CA LYS A 8 -2.23 -19.57 -18.77
C LYS A 8 -3.05 -18.29 -18.95
N GLN A 9 -4.35 -18.42 -19.20
CA GLN A 9 -5.26 -17.28 -19.32
C GLN A 9 -5.38 -16.51 -18.00
N TYR A 10 -5.43 -17.21 -16.86
CA TYR A 10 -5.45 -16.61 -15.53
C TYR A 10 -4.16 -15.87 -15.21
N ILE A 11 -3.00 -16.46 -15.50
CA ILE A 11 -1.70 -15.78 -15.36
C ILE A 11 -1.65 -14.54 -16.25
N GLU A 12 -2.11 -14.64 -17.49
CA GLU A 12 -2.11 -13.51 -18.43
C GLU A 12 -3.06 -12.39 -17.96
N GLU A 13 -4.23 -12.74 -17.42
CA GLU A 13 -5.19 -11.80 -16.84
C GLU A 13 -4.65 -11.12 -15.57
N ILE A 14 -4.07 -11.88 -14.63
CA ILE A 14 -3.40 -11.32 -13.44
C ILE A 14 -2.26 -10.41 -13.88
N THR A 15 -1.43 -10.88 -14.80
CA THR A 15 -0.26 -10.12 -15.27
C THR A 15 -0.72 -8.83 -15.92
N ASN A 16 -1.77 -8.85 -16.73
CA ASN A 16 -2.35 -7.65 -17.34
C ASN A 16 -2.97 -6.71 -16.29
N HIS A 17 -3.64 -7.25 -15.27
CA HIS A 17 -4.25 -6.47 -14.19
C HIS A 17 -3.20 -5.81 -13.28
N LEU A 18 -2.13 -6.55 -12.97
CA LEU A 18 -1.03 -6.09 -12.13
C LEU A 18 -0.02 -5.24 -12.90
N ARG A 19 0.08 -5.36 -14.24
CA ARG A 19 1.03 -4.61 -15.10
C ARG A 19 1.11 -3.11 -14.75
N PRO A 20 0.01 -2.35 -14.64
CA PRO A 20 0.10 -0.94 -14.27
C PRO A 20 0.62 -0.72 -12.84
N SER A 21 0.28 -1.58 -11.88
CA SER A 21 0.71 -1.44 -10.48
C SER A 21 2.16 -1.88 -10.25
N VAL A 22 2.57 -2.95 -10.93
CA VAL A 22 3.94 -3.46 -10.95
C VAL A 22 4.84 -2.48 -11.69
N GLY A 23 4.43 -1.97 -12.86
CA GLY A 23 5.19 -0.93 -13.58
C GLY A 23 5.42 0.32 -12.72
N ARG A 24 4.38 0.77 -12.01
CA ARG A 24 4.48 1.89 -11.05
C ARG A 24 5.48 1.61 -9.92
N LEU A 25 5.42 0.42 -9.33
CA LEU A 25 6.34 0.00 -8.28
C LEU A 25 7.79 -0.08 -8.82
N MET A 26 7.98 -0.62 -10.03
CA MET A 26 9.29 -0.72 -10.68
C MET A 26 9.91 0.66 -10.91
N ASP A 27 9.13 1.62 -11.41
CA ASP A 27 9.59 2.98 -11.65
C ASP A 27 9.96 3.71 -10.35
N LEU A 28 9.16 3.53 -9.29
CA LEU A 28 9.44 4.11 -7.97
C LEU A 28 10.73 3.56 -7.36
N VAL A 29 10.91 2.24 -7.40
CA VAL A 29 12.09 1.59 -6.82
C VAL A 29 13.34 1.94 -7.63
N LYS A 30 13.24 1.97 -8.96
CA LYS A 30 14.36 2.35 -9.83
C LYS A 30 14.80 3.79 -9.63
N LYS A 31 13.85 4.73 -9.49
CA LYS A 31 14.18 6.15 -9.27
C LYS A 31 14.74 6.42 -7.89
N GLN A 32 14.17 5.80 -6.85
CA GLN A 32 14.50 6.15 -5.46
C GLN A 32 15.67 5.35 -4.89
N TYR A 33 15.87 4.12 -5.38
CA TYR A 33 16.90 3.21 -4.87
C TYR A 33 17.87 2.73 -5.95
N GLY A 34 17.63 3.04 -7.23
CA GLY A 34 18.52 2.64 -8.33
C GLY A 34 18.46 1.15 -8.69
N CYS A 35 17.50 0.40 -8.14
CA CYS A 35 17.38 -1.05 -8.33
C CYS A 35 16.25 -1.43 -9.29
N ASP A 36 16.47 -2.49 -10.06
CA ASP A 36 15.43 -3.08 -10.90
C ASP A 36 14.60 -4.07 -10.06
N LEU A 37 13.32 -3.75 -9.88
CA LEU A 37 12.36 -4.63 -9.24
C LEU A 37 11.59 -5.43 -10.30
N ARG A 38 11.23 -6.67 -10.02
CA ARG A 38 10.33 -7.50 -10.83
C ARG A 38 9.31 -8.15 -9.93
N TYR A 39 8.09 -8.34 -10.41
CA TYR A 39 7.08 -9.10 -9.69
C TYR A 39 6.93 -10.47 -10.32
N ARG A 40 7.03 -11.52 -9.51
CA ARG A 40 6.88 -12.92 -9.92
C ARG A 40 5.70 -13.54 -9.19
N ILE A 41 4.75 -14.08 -9.95
CA ILE A 41 3.59 -14.80 -9.41
C ILE A 41 4.07 -16.22 -9.04
N LEU A 42 3.91 -16.61 -7.78
CA LEU A 42 4.35 -17.92 -7.25
C LEU A 42 3.17 -18.85 -6.93
N GLU A 43 1.95 -18.40 -7.23
CA GLU A 43 0.73 -19.21 -7.12
C GLU A 43 0.72 -20.36 -8.13
N VAL A 44 1.26 -20.13 -9.34
CA VAL A 44 1.47 -21.17 -10.35
C VAL A 44 2.96 -21.50 -10.41
N ILE A 45 3.30 -22.72 -9.99
CA ILE A 45 4.68 -23.22 -10.01
C ILE A 45 5.01 -23.62 -11.46
N GLU A 46 5.73 -22.77 -12.17
CA GLU A 46 6.19 -23.05 -13.54
C GLU A 46 7.54 -23.78 -13.56
N SER A 47 8.36 -23.63 -12.52
CA SER A 47 9.68 -24.25 -12.41
C SER A 47 9.98 -24.84 -11.02
N ALA A 48 10.97 -25.74 -10.96
CA ALA A 48 11.46 -26.27 -9.68
C ALA A 48 12.05 -25.17 -8.78
N GLU A 49 12.60 -24.11 -9.38
CA GLU A 49 13.09 -22.93 -8.66
C GLU A 49 11.96 -22.16 -7.97
N ASP A 50 10.80 -22.01 -8.63
CA ASP A 50 9.64 -21.31 -8.04
C ASP A 50 9.12 -22.06 -6.81
N LEU A 51 9.15 -23.40 -6.82
CA LEU A 51 8.77 -24.22 -5.69
C LEU A 51 9.75 -24.06 -4.51
N GLU A 52 11.04 -23.98 -4.79
CA GLU A 52 12.06 -23.73 -3.76
C GLU A 52 11.92 -22.33 -3.15
N ILE A 53 11.74 -21.31 -3.99
CA ILE A 53 11.57 -19.92 -3.55
C ILE A 53 10.31 -19.79 -2.70
N ARG A 54 9.19 -20.38 -3.13
CA ARG A 54 7.94 -20.38 -2.36
C ARG A 54 8.13 -21.05 -1.01
N LYS A 55 8.72 -22.26 -0.95
CA LYS A 55 8.98 -22.96 0.32
C LYS A 55 9.91 -22.15 1.23
N ALA A 56 10.94 -21.53 0.68
CA ALA A 56 11.86 -20.69 1.44
C ALA A 56 11.17 -19.43 1.99
N LEU A 57 10.30 -18.80 1.21
CA LEU A 57 9.50 -17.64 1.63
C LEU A 57 8.41 -18.02 2.64
N GLU A 58 7.80 -19.20 2.52
CA GLU A 58 6.85 -19.74 3.50
C GLU A 58 7.56 -19.96 4.86
N THR A 59 8.76 -20.56 4.82
CA THR A 59 9.59 -20.85 6.01
C THR A 59 10.13 -19.58 6.67
N ASN A 60 10.55 -18.58 5.89
CA ASN A 60 11.07 -17.29 6.40
C ASN A 60 9.98 -16.32 6.88
N GLY A 61 8.70 -16.67 6.74
CA GLY A 61 7.63 -15.80 7.21
C GLY A 61 7.53 -14.49 6.42
N PRO A 62 7.19 -13.36 7.07
CA PRO A 62 7.05 -12.07 6.40
C PRO A 62 8.39 -11.42 6.03
N ARG A 63 9.53 -12.05 6.33
CA ARG A 63 10.85 -11.47 6.13
C ARG A 63 11.32 -11.61 4.68
N PRO A 64 12.02 -10.60 4.13
CA PRO A 64 12.70 -10.73 2.84
C PRO A 64 13.71 -11.88 2.87
N LEU A 65 13.81 -12.62 1.76
CA LEU A 65 14.79 -13.68 1.56
C LEU A 65 15.87 -13.18 0.59
N ALA A 66 17.14 -13.20 1.00
CA ALA A 66 18.26 -12.91 0.10
C ALA A 66 18.83 -14.22 -0.46
N ARG A 67 18.88 -14.37 -1.80
CA ARG A 67 19.48 -15.53 -2.48
C ARG A 67 20.15 -15.08 -3.78
N ASN A 68 21.39 -15.49 -4.03
CA ASN A 68 22.13 -15.22 -5.28
C ASN A 68 22.10 -13.75 -5.73
N GLN A 69 22.37 -12.82 -4.79
CA GLN A 69 22.34 -11.37 -5.02
C GLN A 69 20.96 -10.74 -5.31
N ILE A 70 19.89 -11.55 -5.25
CA ILE A 70 18.51 -11.10 -5.41
C ILE A 70 17.85 -11.10 -4.04
N ILE A 71 17.08 -10.06 -3.75
CA ILE A 71 16.22 -10.00 -2.56
C ILE A 71 14.78 -10.27 -2.98
N TYR A 72 14.18 -11.28 -2.37
CA TYR A 72 12.79 -11.68 -2.57
C TYR A 72 11.94 -11.16 -1.42
N ILE A 73 11.01 -10.28 -1.72
CA ILE A 73 10.03 -9.76 -0.77
C ILE A 73 8.72 -10.56 -0.97
N PRO A 74 8.27 -11.33 0.04
CA PRO A 74 7.06 -12.14 -0.10
C PRO A 74 5.81 -11.26 -0.17
N VAL A 75 4.96 -11.54 -1.15
CA VAL A 75 3.61 -10.98 -1.25
C VAL A 75 2.63 -12.03 -0.77
N ARG A 76 1.94 -11.73 0.34
CA ARG A 76 1.11 -12.72 1.05
C ARG A 76 -0.36 -12.33 1.07
N GLN A 77 -1.24 -13.31 0.95
CA GLN A 77 -2.68 -13.18 1.19
C GLN A 77 -3.12 -14.26 2.18
N ASP A 78 -3.86 -13.85 3.23
CA ASP A 78 -4.29 -14.71 4.35
C ASP A 78 -3.24 -15.64 5.00
N GLY A 79 -1.96 -15.29 4.84
CA GLY A 79 -0.83 -16.05 5.40
C GLY A 79 -0.10 -16.91 4.35
N GLU A 80 -0.73 -17.13 3.20
CA GLU A 80 -0.17 -17.84 2.04
C GLU A 80 0.64 -16.89 1.14
N VAL A 81 1.68 -17.42 0.50
CA VAL A 81 2.54 -16.67 -0.43
C VAL A 81 1.95 -16.73 -1.83
N MET A 82 1.47 -15.59 -2.33
CA MET A 82 0.88 -15.44 -3.67
C MET A 82 1.95 -15.14 -4.73
N GLY A 83 3.03 -14.46 -4.31
CA GLY A 83 4.10 -14.05 -5.19
C GLY A 83 5.30 -13.50 -4.45
N ALA A 84 6.29 -13.07 -5.21
CA ALA A 84 7.47 -12.40 -4.69
C ALA A 84 7.82 -11.18 -5.56
N ALA A 85 8.14 -10.08 -4.90
CA ALA A 85 8.86 -8.99 -5.53
C ALA A 85 10.36 -9.29 -5.48
N GLU A 86 10.96 -9.50 -6.64
CA GLU A 86 12.39 -9.74 -6.84
C GLU A 86 13.11 -8.41 -7.04
N ILE A 87 14.12 -8.13 -6.23
CA ILE A 87 15.00 -6.98 -6.40
C ILE A 87 16.33 -7.49 -6.95
N ALA A 88 16.61 -7.19 -8.21
CA ALA A 88 17.90 -7.50 -8.83
C ALA A 88 19.00 -6.64 -8.20
N ASN A 89 20.17 -7.25 -7.92
CA ASN A 89 21.30 -6.60 -7.25
C ASN A 89 20.96 -5.99 -5.87
N GLY A 90 20.07 -6.64 -5.11
CA GLY A 90 19.61 -6.15 -3.81
C GLY A 90 20.69 -6.13 -2.72
N VAL A 91 21.87 -6.72 -2.94
CA VAL A 91 22.98 -6.78 -1.97
C VAL A 91 23.48 -5.40 -1.54
N HIS A 92 23.28 -4.37 -2.37
CA HIS A 92 23.66 -2.99 -2.06
C HIS A 92 22.63 -2.25 -1.19
N LEU A 93 21.45 -2.85 -0.96
CA LEU A 93 20.40 -2.24 -0.16
C LEU A 93 20.59 -2.56 1.32
N ASN A 94 20.42 -1.55 2.17
CA ASN A 94 20.37 -1.77 3.61
C ASN A 94 19.00 -2.34 4.04
N ASP A 95 18.93 -2.92 5.24
CA ASP A 95 17.70 -3.54 5.76
C ASP A 95 16.50 -2.57 5.77
N GLU A 96 16.75 -1.28 5.97
CA GLU A 96 15.70 -0.25 5.94
C GLU A 96 15.14 0.02 4.55
N GLN A 97 15.99 0.07 3.53
CA GLN A 97 15.57 0.23 2.13
C GLN A 97 14.75 -0.97 1.70
N VAL A 98 15.20 -2.18 2.07
CA VAL A 98 14.45 -3.41 1.79
C VAL A 98 13.10 -3.39 2.50
N HIS A 99 13.04 -2.95 3.76
CA HIS A 99 11.78 -2.81 4.49
C HIS A 99 10.83 -1.81 3.84
N ARG A 100 11.33 -0.63 3.43
CA ARG A 100 10.54 0.40 2.73
C ARG A 100 9.99 -0.11 1.40
N ILE A 101 10.80 -0.84 0.61
CA ILE A 101 10.33 -1.46 -0.63
C ILE A 101 9.26 -2.51 -0.31
N GLY A 102 9.43 -3.28 0.78
CA GLY A 102 8.43 -4.22 1.25
C GLY A 102 7.08 -3.59 1.57
N GLU A 103 7.08 -2.44 2.24
CA GLU A 103 5.86 -1.68 2.50
C GLU A 103 5.22 -1.15 1.22
N LEU A 104 6.01 -0.67 0.25
CA LEU A 104 5.49 -0.25 -1.06
C LEU A 104 4.88 -1.42 -1.84
N VAL A 105 5.51 -2.60 -1.80
CA VAL A 105 4.99 -3.83 -2.41
C VAL A 105 3.65 -4.23 -1.76
N LYS A 106 3.58 -4.26 -0.43
CA LYS A 106 2.33 -4.54 0.30
C LYS A 106 1.24 -3.54 -0.05
N LEU A 107 1.59 -2.28 -0.23
CA LEU A 107 0.62 -1.22 -0.48
C LEU A 107 0.10 -1.23 -1.94
N LEU A 108 0.97 -1.46 -2.93
CA LEU A 108 0.59 -1.36 -4.34
C LEU A 108 0.14 -2.68 -4.96
N ILE A 109 0.71 -3.81 -4.54
CA ILE A 109 0.45 -5.11 -5.17
C ILE A 109 -0.62 -5.89 -4.39
N GLN A 110 -0.54 -5.93 -3.06
CA GLN A 110 -1.45 -6.76 -2.26
C GLN A 110 -2.93 -6.40 -2.43
N PRO A 111 -3.36 -5.11 -2.49
CA PRO A 111 -4.77 -4.77 -2.71
C PRO A 111 -5.25 -5.16 -4.11
N GLN A 112 -4.38 -5.12 -5.10
CA GLN A 112 -4.71 -5.45 -6.49
C GLN A 112 -4.91 -6.96 -6.66
N LEU A 113 -4.14 -7.79 -5.95
CA LEU A 113 -4.35 -9.24 -5.90
C LEU A 113 -5.70 -9.60 -5.28
N VAL A 114 -6.02 -9.01 -4.13
CA VAL A 114 -7.32 -9.22 -3.45
C VAL A 114 -8.49 -8.80 -4.35
N PHE A 115 -8.35 -7.66 -5.03
CA PHE A 115 -9.37 -7.16 -5.95
C PHE A 115 -9.53 -8.09 -7.17
N PHE A 116 -8.42 -8.56 -7.74
CA PHE A 116 -8.42 -9.48 -8.87
C PHE A 116 -9.09 -10.81 -8.51
N GLU A 117 -8.75 -11.42 -7.38
CA GLU A 117 -9.38 -12.67 -6.94
C GLU A 117 -10.90 -12.51 -6.81
N ARG A 118 -11.33 -11.40 -6.19
CA ARG A 118 -12.76 -11.10 -6.07
C ARG A 118 -13.43 -10.94 -7.43
N LEU A 119 -12.80 -10.22 -8.37
CA LEU A 119 -13.27 -10.08 -9.74
C LEU A 119 -13.36 -11.43 -10.47
N SER A 120 -12.34 -12.27 -10.33
CA SER A 120 -12.31 -13.61 -10.96
C SER A 120 -13.41 -14.52 -10.39
N THR A 121 -13.68 -14.41 -9.08
CA THR A 121 -14.77 -15.13 -8.42
C THR A 121 -16.13 -14.65 -8.92
N LEU A 122 -16.32 -13.33 -9.08
CA LEU A 122 -17.56 -12.78 -9.61
C LEU A 122 -17.78 -13.18 -11.07
N ARG A 123 -16.75 -13.12 -11.93
CA ARG A 123 -16.84 -13.55 -13.33
C ARG A 123 -17.15 -15.02 -13.49
N THR A 124 -16.58 -15.88 -12.63
CA THR A 124 -16.89 -17.32 -12.64
C THR A 124 -18.31 -17.61 -12.18
N LEU A 125 -18.85 -16.82 -11.24
CA LEU A 125 -20.26 -16.89 -10.85
C LEU A 125 -21.17 -16.38 -11.97
N GLU A 126 -20.83 -15.27 -12.63
CA GLU A 126 -21.55 -14.75 -13.79
C GLU A 126 -21.58 -15.77 -14.93
N SER A 127 -20.44 -16.37 -15.30
CA SER A 127 -20.42 -17.38 -16.37
C SER A 127 -21.24 -18.62 -16.00
N GLN A 128 -21.27 -18.99 -14.73
CA GLN A 128 -22.12 -20.08 -14.24
C GLN A 128 -23.60 -19.71 -14.31
N LEU A 129 -23.97 -18.46 -14.00
CA LEU A 129 -25.34 -17.95 -14.12
C LEU A 129 -25.79 -17.83 -15.57
N ASP A 130 -24.94 -17.33 -16.47
CA ASP A 130 -25.22 -17.24 -17.91
C ASP A 130 -25.40 -18.63 -18.53
N SER A 131 -24.63 -19.62 -18.08
CA SER A 131 -24.83 -21.01 -18.52
C SER A 131 -26.15 -21.63 -18.02
N ILE A 132 -26.77 -21.04 -16.99
CA ILE A 132 -28.06 -21.45 -16.44
C ILE A 132 -29.21 -20.71 -17.14
N GLY A 133 -28.99 -19.47 -17.59
CA GLY A 133 -29.94 -18.64 -18.33
C GLY A 133 -30.11 -19.04 -19.80
N GLY A 134 -30.64 -20.24 -20.05
CA GLY A 134 -31.22 -20.58 -21.36
C GLY A 134 -32.65 -20.04 -21.48
N GLU A 135 -33.12 -19.80 -22.71
CA GLU A 135 -34.41 -19.17 -23.13
C GLU A 135 -35.72 -19.80 -22.62
N THR A 136 -35.69 -20.66 -21.60
CA THR A 136 -36.88 -21.34 -21.08
C THR A 136 -37.04 -21.09 -19.58
N ASN A 137 -38.25 -20.65 -19.18
CA ASN A 137 -38.69 -20.44 -17.79
C ASN A 137 -38.71 -21.72 -16.92
N VAL A 138 -38.06 -22.80 -17.35
CA VAL A 138 -38.04 -24.10 -16.68
C VAL A 138 -36.60 -24.40 -16.25
N VAL A 139 -36.32 -24.28 -14.96
CA VAL A 139 -35.03 -24.68 -14.39
C VAL A 139 -35.04 -26.20 -14.15
N PRO A 140 -34.23 -27.01 -14.86
CA PRO A 140 -34.21 -28.45 -14.63
C PRO A 140 -33.70 -28.78 -13.22
N ILE A 141 -34.37 -29.72 -12.54
CA ILE A 141 -34.16 -30.09 -11.12
C ILE A 141 -32.70 -30.46 -10.80
N GLY A 142 -31.95 -31.02 -11.77
CA GLY A 142 -30.51 -31.30 -11.62
C GLY A 142 -29.63 -30.06 -11.40
N ARG A 143 -30.08 -28.88 -11.84
CA ARG A 143 -29.37 -27.59 -11.72
C ARG A 143 -29.66 -26.85 -10.41
N LEU A 144 -30.62 -27.31 -9.61
CA LEU A 144 -30.92 -26.74 -8.28
C LEU A 144 -29.75 -26.89 -7.30
N ARG A 145 -28.89 -27.91 -7.48
CA ARG A 145 -27.66 -28.05 -6.70
C ARG A 145 -26.64 -26.95 -7.03
N THR A 146 -26.47 -26.65 -8.32
CA THR A 146 -25.59 -25.59 -8.80
C THR A 146 -26.10 -24.22 -8.35
N LEU A 147 -27.41 -23.96 -8.46
CA LEU A 147 -28.02 -22.73 -7.95
C LEU A 147 -27.94 -22.61 -6.42
N ARG A 148 -28.04 -23.71 -5.67
CA ARG A 148 -27.78 -23.69 -4.21
C ARG A 148 -26.31 -23.41 -3.89
N GLN A 149 -25.37 -23.91 -4.69
CA GLN A 149 -23.94 -23.64 -4.52
C GLN A 149 -23.61 -22.18 -4.89
N ILE A 150 -24.16 -21.66 -5.98
CA ILE A 150 -24.04 -20.26 -6.39
C ILE A 150 -24.69 -19.37 -5.33
N ARG A 151 -25.91 -19.69 -4.89
CA ARG A 151 -26.58 -18.95 -3.81
C ARG A 151 -25.79 -19.02 -2.51
N LYS A 152 -25.19 -20.15 -2.16
CA LYS A 152 -24.32 -20.25 -0.98
C LYS A 152 -23.02 -19.46 -1.16
N ALA A 153 -22.44 -19.39 -2.35
CA ALA A 153 -21.25 -18.58 -2.63
C ALA A 153 -21.58 -17.08 -2.64
N VAL A 154 -22.73 -16.69 -3.21
CA VAL A 154 -23.26 -15.32 -3.18
C VAL A 154 -23.64 -14.94 -1.76
N ASP A 155 -24.31 -15.81 -1.01
CA ASP A 155 -24.58 -15.64 0.41
C ASP A 155 -23.27 -15.60 1.19
N GLU A 156 -22.23 -16.37 0.89
CA GLU A 156 -20.91 -16.23 1.57
C GLU A 156 -20.22 -14.90 1.23
N ILE A 157 -20.40 -14.37 0.02
CA ILE A 157 -19.92 -13.05 -0.40
C ILE A 157 -20.75 -11.92 0.25
N GLU A 158 -22.06 -12.06 0.29
CA GLU A 158 -23.02 -11.11 0.87
C GLU A 158 -23.00 -11.14 2.39
N PHE A 159 -22.89 -12.31 3.03
CA PHE A 159 -22.82 -12.51 4.47
C PHE A 159 -21.45 -12.05 5.00
N LYS A 160 -20.36 -12.19 4.24
CA LYS A 160 -19.09 -11.45 4.50
C LYS A 160 -19.26 -9.92 4.40
N SER A 161 -20.30 -9.43 3.73
CA SER A 161 -20.60 -8.00 3.62
C SER A 161 -21.73 -7.51 4.55
N LEU A 162 -22.55 -8.40 5.10
CA LEU A 162 -23.79 -8.08 5.83
C LEU A 162 -23.88 -8.70 7.24
N THR A 163 -23.00 -9.63 7.62
CA THR A 163 -22.87 -9.96 9.05
C THR A 163 -21.85 -9.06 9.72
N PRO A 164 -22.22 -8.43 10.85
CA PRO A 164 -21.24 -7.91 11.77
C PRO A 164 -20.62 -9.12 12.49
N GLU A 165 -19.74 -9.86 11.80
CA GLU A 165 -18.64 -10.49 12.54
C GLU A 165 -18.01 -9.39 13.41
N PRO A 166 -17.62 -9.67 14.67
CA PRO A 166 -16.93 -8.69 15.49
C PRO A 166 -15.68 -8.28 14.72
N LEU A 167 -15.77 -7.11 14.08
CA LEU A 167 -14.85 -6.55 13.08
C LEU A 167 -13.49 -7.22 13.15
N ARG A 168 -13.30 -8.35 12.45
CA ARG A 168 -11.94 -8.73 12.06
C ARG A 168 -11.54 -7.57 11.17
N PRO A 169 -10.61 -6.71 11.60
CA PRO A 169 -10.38 -5.46 10.92
C PRO A 169 -10.02 -5.81 9.47
N LYS A 170 -10.90 -5.48 8.51
CA LYS A 170 -10.63 -5.50 7.05
C LYS A 170 -9.16 -5.17 6.89
N ARG A 171 -8.27 -6.12 6.56
CA ARG A 171 -6.81 -5.96 6.72
C ARG A 171 -6.40 -4.53 6.33
N ARG A 172 -6.20 -3.73 7.38
CA ARG A 172 -6.23 -2.27 7.31
C ARG A 172 -4.86 -1.85 6.79
N VAL A 173 -4.81 -1.11 5.70
CA VAL A 173 -3.54 -0.67 5.15
C VAL A 173 -2.95 0.34 6.14
N ARG A 174 -1.89 -0.09 6.83
CA ARG A 174 -1.15 0.77 7.75
C ARG A 174 -0.18 1.61 6.93
N PHE A 175 -0.46 2.90 6.79
CA PHE A 175 0.47 3.84 6.16
C PHE A 175 1.61 4.15 7.14
N GLN A 176 2.83 3.74 6.81
CA GLN A 176 4.01 3.92 7.68
C GLN A 176 5.14 4.76 7.04
N PHE A 177 4.88 5.33 5.87
CA PHE A 177 5.82 6.27 5.26
C PHE A 177 5.40 7.70 5.57
N PRO A 178 6.37 8.63 5.56
CA PRO A 178 6.09 10.05 5.64
C PRO A 178 5.26 10.49 4.43
N VAL A 179 4.33 11.41 4.67
CA VAL A 179 3.47 11.98 3.64
C VAL A 179 3.64 13.48 3.63
N LEU A 180 3.84 14.06 2.45
CA LEU A 180 3.78 15.50 2.19
C LEU A 180 2.50 15.83 1.43
N ILE A 181 1.69 16.73 1.97
CA ILE A 181 0.44 17.21 1.37
C ILE A 181 0.64 18.66 0.93
N HIS A 182 0.33 18.94 -0.32
CA HIS A 182 0.25 20.29 -0.87
C HIS A 182 -1.20 20.63 -1.18
N ALA A 183 -1.68 21.76 -0.66
CA ALA A 183 -2.99 22.30 -1.02
C ALA A 183 -2.95 23.83 -1.02
N SER A 184 -3.90 24.45 -1.70
CA SER A 184 -4.02 25.91 -1.76
C SER A 184 -4.48 26.54 -0.45
N ASN A 185 -5.00 25.75 0.49
CA ASN A 185 -5.63 26.26 1.71
C ASN A 185 -5.33 25.37 2.92
N GLN A 186 -5.09 26.01 4.08
CA GLN A 186 -4.64 25.31 5.28
C GLN A 186 -5.71 24.39 5.89
N GLU A 187 -6.99 24.77 5.77
CA GLU A 187 -8.09 23.92 6.22
C GLU A 187 -8.15 22.58 5.48
N ASP A 188 -7.92 22.61 4.17
CA ASP A 188 -7.98 21.41 3.33
C ASP A 188 -6.78 20.49 3.60
N LEU A 189 -5.60 21.06 3.89
CA LEU A 189 -4.45 20.29 4.40
C LEU A 189 -4.80 19.54 5.67
N GLN A 190 -5.40 20.23 6.65
CA GLN A 190 -5.76 19.63 7.93
C GLN A 190 -6.82 18.54 7.78
N LYS A 191 -7.86 18.80 6.97
CA LYS A 191 -8.92 17.81 6.67
C LYS A 191 -8.34 16.56 6.01
N MET A 192 -7.45 16.73 5.03
CA MET A 192 -6.78 15.61 4.36
C MET A 192 -5.86 14.84 5.32
N ALA A 193 -5.05 15.53 6.12
CA ALA A 193 -4.17 14.90 7.11
C ALA A 193 -4.96 14.08 8.14
N PHE A 194 -6.12 14.60 8.57
CA PHE A 194 -7.01 13.90 9.49
C PHE A 194 -7.63 12.64 8.87
N GLU A 195 -8.05 12.70 7.61
CA GLU A 195 -8.54 11.50 6.91
C GLU A 195 -7.45 10.43 6.73
N LEU A 196 -6.23 10.84 6.35
CA LEU A 196 -5.11 9.91 6.28
C LEU A 196 -4.82 9.26 7.63
N HIS A 197 -4.88 10.04 8.71
CA HIS A 197 -4.78 9.51 10.06
C HIS A 197 -5.92 8.51 10.37
N TYR A 198 -7.17 8.86 10.06
CA TYR A 198 -8.32 7.99 10.28
C TYR A 198 -8.14 6.63 9.58
N HIS A 199 -7.63 6.62 8.36
CA HIS A 199 -7.32 5.40 7.62
C HIS A 199 -6.05 4.67 8.12
N SER A 200 -5.12 5.38 8.79
CA SER A 200 -3.92 4.76 9.37
C SER A 200 -4.19 3.96 10.66
N HIS A 201 -5.32 4.20 11.33
CA HIS A 201 -5.74 3.56 12.59
C HIS A 201 -4.71 3.67 13.73
N ARG A 202 -4.02 4.80 13.79
CA ARG A 202 -3.08 5.14 14.86
C ARG A 202 -3.82 5.67 16.09
N MET A 203 -3.20 5.56 17.25
CA MET A 203 -3.85 5.82 18.55
C MET A 203 -4.22 7.29 18.74
N ALA A 204 -3.40 8.21 18.24
CA ALA A 204 -3.60 9.64 18.41
C ALA A 204 -3.13 10.44 17.20
N PHE A 205 -3.72 11.61 17.02
CA PHE A 205 -3.33 12.64 16.07
C PHE A 205 -2.81 13.85 16.83
N ILE A 206 -1.51 14.12 16.74
CA ILE A 206 -0.83 15.14 17.52
C ILE A 206 -0.24 16.17 16.56
N GLN A 207 -0.51 17.45 16.80
CA GLN A 207 0.17 18.52 16.06
C GLN A 207 1.58 18.71 16.64
N LEU A 208 2.59 18.91 15.78
CA LEU A 208 3.97 19.11 16.24
C LEU A 208 4.09 20.27 17.24
N ASP A 209 3.27 21.31 17.10
CA ASP A 209 3.23 22.45 18.01
C ASP A 209 2.81 22.08 19.43
N GLN A 210 2.04 20.99 19.61
CA GLN A 210 1.62 20.50 20.92
C GLN A 210 2.73 19.74 21.64
N LEU A 211 3.78 19.31 20.92
CA LEU A 211 4.95 18.65 21.49
C LEU A 211 5.98 19.66 22.05
N LYS A 212 5.77 20.97 21.82
CA LYS A 212 6.67 22.09 22.18
C LYS A 212 6.86 22.32 23.68
N ALA A 213 6.14 21.64 24.56
CA ALA A 213 6.31 21.82 26.01
C ALA A 213 7.68 21.35 26.54
N SER A 214 8.45 20.62 25.73
CA SER A 214 9.81 20.19 26.05
C SER A 214 10.76 20.81 25.02
N ASP A 215 11.58 21.79 25.42
CA ASP A 215 12.45 22.61 24.56
C ASP A 215 13.52 21.85 23.74
N THR A 216 13.52 20.52 23.78
CA THR A 216 14.43 19.67 23.00
C THR A 216 13.68 18.50 22.38
N LEU A 217 12.96 18.77 21.29
CA LEU A 217 12.51 17.71 20.39
C LEU A 217 13.75 16.96 19.87
N SER A 218 13.89 15.70 20.26
CA SER A 218 14.96 14.81 19.80
C SER A 218 14.39 13.67 18.95
N ALA A 219 15.24 13.00 18.17
CA ALA A 219 14.84 11.80 17.43
C ALA A 219 14.27 10.71 18.37
N GLN A 220 14.76 10.63 19.61
CA GLN A 220 14.28 9.68 20.61
C GLN A 220 12.86 10.02 21.07
N THR A 221 12.56 11.31 21.25
CA THR A 221 11.20 11.77 21.59
C THR A 221 10.17 11.28 20.57
N PHE A 222 10.50 11.31 19.28
CA PHE A 222 9.62 10.75 18.26
C PHE A 222 9.46 9.25 18.42
N ARG A 223 10.53 8.49 18.68
CA ARG A 223 10.43 7.03 18.86
C ARG A 223 9.55 6.65 20.06
N ASP A 224 9.61 7.43 21.12
CA ASP A 224 8.89 7.15 22.37
C ASP A 224 7.38 7.48 22.30
N LEU A 225 6.93 8.25 21.30
CA LEU A 225 5.51 8.57 21.12
C LEU A 225 4.66 7.35 20.73
N GLY A 226 5.27 6.27 20.24
CA GLY A 226 4.57 5.06 19.83
C GLY A 226 3.67 5.27 18.59
N PRO A 227 2.56 4.51 18.47
CA PRO A 227 1.79 4.40 17.23
C PRO A 227 0.82 5.59 17.06
N VAL A 228 1.39 6.79 16.97
CA VAL A 228 0.66 8.05 16.76
C VAL A 228 0.94 8.63 15.38
N THR A 229 0.12 9.58 14.96
CA THR A 229 0.35 10.40 13.78
C THR A 229 0.76 11.79 14.23
N VAL A 230 1.95 12.22 13.83
CA VAL A 230 2.45 13.57 14.05
C VAL A 230 2.15 14.40 12.80
N TYR A 231 1.36 15.45 12.97
CA TYR A 231 1.00 16.38 11.90
C TYR A 231 1.81 17.67 12.01
N ILE A 232 2.40 18.07 10.88
CA ILE A 232 3.16 19.30 10.72
C ILE A 232 2.36 20.19 9.76
N PRO A 233 1.69 21.25 10.21
CA PRO A 233 0.80 22.06 9.36
C PRO A 233 1.50 22.70 8.15
N ASP A 234 2.71 23.22 8.38
CA ASP A 234 3.57 23.75 7.33
C ASP A 234 5.02 23.35 7.60
N ILE A 235 5.59 22.54 6.71
CA ILE A 235 6.98 22.08 6.80
C ILE A 235 7.99 23.24 6.75
N SER A 236 7.62 24.35 6.12
CA SER A 236 8.46 25.55 6.00
C SER A 236 8.61 26.31 7.31
N SER A 237 7.67 26.11 8.24
CA SER A 237 7.65 26.75 9.56
C SER A 237 8.55 26.06 10.59
N LEU A 238 9.15 24.92 10.24
CA LEU A 238 9.99 24.15 11.15
C LEU A 238 11.29 24.88 11.49
N SER A 239 11.65 24.93 12.77
CA SER A 239 12.96 25.45 13.18
C SER A 239 14.09 24.51 12.76
N VAL A 240 15.31 25.02 12.62
CA VAL A 240 16.49 24.21 12.22
C VAL A 240 16.69 23.02 13.17
N GLY A 241 16.46 23.19 14.47
CA GLY A 241 16.54 22.11 15.45
C GLY A 241 15.47 21.03 15.23
N GLN A 242 14.23 21.43 14.94
CA GLN A 242 13.14 20.50 14.63
C GLN A 242 13.40 19.75 13.31
N GLN A 243 13.90 20.45 12.29
CA GLN A 243 14.28 19.84 11.02
C GLN A 243 15.34 18.77 11.21
N LYS A 244 16.38 19.06 12.01
CA LYS A 244 17.45 18.10 12.31
C LYS A 244 16.94 16.88 13.07
N ALA A 245 16.14 17.08 14.12
CA ALA A 245 15.56 15.97 14.91
C ALA A 245 14.63 15.08 14.06
N LEU A 246 13.83 15.69 13.18
CA LEU A 246 12.96 14.97 12.26
C LEU A 246 13.77 14.19 11.23
N LEU A 247 14.83 14.79 10.70
CA LEU A 247 15.72 14.15 9.73
C LEU A 247 16.43 12.94 10.36
N GLU A 248 17.00 13.09 11.57
CA GLU A 248 17.59 12.00 12.35
C GLU A 248 16.58 10.88 12.67
N TYR A 249 15.33 11.23 12.95
CA TYR A 249 14.25 10.24 13.14
C TYR A 249 13.92 9.49 11.84
N LEU A 250 13.82 10.21 10.70
CA LEU A 250 13.49 9.64 9.39
C LEU A 250 14.63 8.83 8.77
N ASP A 251 15.86 9.07 9.20
CA ASP A 251 17.06 8.32 8.83
C ASP A 251 17.32 7.10 9.71
N GLY A 252 16.64 6.99 10.86
CA GLY A 252 16.73 5.82 11.72
C GLY A 252 15.72 4.72 11.38
N PHE A 253 15.96 3.55 11.97
CA PHE A 253 15.07 2.40 11.86
C PHE A 253 13.69 2.72 12.47
N ARG A 254 12.62 2.35 11.75
CA ARG A 254 11.22 2.56 12.17
C ARG A 254 10.51 1.22 12.27
N HIS A 255 9.94 0.96 13.44
CA HIS A 255 9.11 -0.21 13.72
C HIS A 255 7.66 0.03 13.31
N GLU A 256 6.85 -1.02 13.22
CA GLU A 256 5.40 -0.92 12.94
C GLU A 256 4.66 0.04 13.89
N ASP A 257 5.11 0.14 15.13
CA ASP A 257 4.54 1.04 16.13
C ASP A 257 5.20 2.42 16.18
N SER A 258 6.16 2.73 15.30
CA SER A 258 6.79 4.06 15.25
C SER A 258 5.84 5.10 14.64
N PRO A 259 5.94 6.38 15.06
CA PRO A 259 5.04 7.43 14.60
C PRO A 259 5.06 7.66 13.08
N GLN A 260 3.88 7.98 12.55
CA GLN A 260 3.73 8.42 11.17
C GLN A 260 3.83 9.93 11.12
N ILE A 261 4.60 10.42 10.15
CA ILE A 261 4.77 11.86 9.92
C ILE A 261 3.89 12.25 8.73
N ILE A 262 3.03 13.24 8.94
CA ILE A 262 2.26 13.88 7.87
C ILE A 262 2.62 15.36 7.91
N ALA A 263 3.13 15.90 6.82
CA ALA A 263 3.46 17.31 6.69
C ALA A 263 2.61 17.98 5.62
N GLY A 264 2.20 19.22 5.88
CA GLY A 264 1.55 20.10 4.93
C GLY A 264 2.51 21.13 4.34
N THR A 265 2.15 21.67 3.18
CA THR A 265 2.77 22.84 2.56
C THR A 265 1.71 23.57 1.72
N LEU A 266 1.78 24.89 1.70
CA LEU A 266 1.00 25.74 0.78
C LEU A 266 1.75 26.03 -0.52
N VAL A 267 3.02 25.65 -0.57
CA VAL A 267 3.95 25.92 -1.67
C VAL A 267 4.22 24.61 -2.41
N ASP A 268 4.32 24.70 -3.74
CA ASP A 268 4.60 23.53 -4.57
C ASP A 268 5.99 22.93 -4.27
N TYR A 269 6.11 21.62 -4.43
CA TYR A 269 7.34 20.88 -4.13
C TYR A 269 8.58 21.47 -4.81
N LYS A 270 8.48 21.86 -6.08
CA LYS A 270 9.60 22.46 -6.83
C LYS A 270 10.08 23.76 -6.21
N GLN A 271 9.12 24.59 -5.78
CA GLN A 271 9.42 25.85 -5.13
C GLN A 271 10.01 25.62 -3.74
N LEU A 272 9.47 24.66 -2.98
CA LEU A 272 9.96 24.28 -1.66
C LEU A 272 11.42 23.77 -1.67
N VAL A 273 11.80 23.01 -2.72
CA VAL A 273 13.19 22.57 -2.90
C VAL A 273 14.08 23.73 -3.36
N ALA A 274 13.57 24.62 -4.21
CA ALA A 274 14.32 25.76 -4.73
C ALA A 274 14.59 26.85 -3.69
N THR A 275 13.70 27.06 -2.72
CA THR A 275 13.89 28.02 -1.62
C THR A 275 15.00 27.60 -0.66
N GLY A 276 15.33 26.30 -0.60
CA GLY A 276 16.35 25.76 0.31
C GLY A 276 15.96 25.79 1.80
N VAL A 277 14.77 26.29 2.12
CA VAL A 277 14.18 26.29 3.45
C VAL A 277 12.75 25.76 3.30
N PRO A 278 12.41 24.61 3.90
CA PRO A 278 13.23 23.76 4.79
C PRO A 278 14.31 22.97 4.03
N ASP A 279 15.23 22.32 4.75
CA ASP A 279 16.33 21.55 4.16
C ASP A 279 15.82 20.61 3.05
N PRO A 280 16.33 20.71 1.80
CA PRO A 280 15.94 19.84 0.70
C PRO A 280 16.08 18.35 1.00
N ALA A 281 17.02 17.95 1.85
CA ALA A 281 17.15 16.56 2.30
C ALA A 281 15.92 16.11 3.11
N LEU A 282 15.42 16.96 4.01
CA LEU A 282 14.21 16.71 4.77
C LEU A 282 12.99 16.60 3.87
N VAL A 283 12.83 17.56 2.95
CA VAL A 283 11.70 17.58 2.00
C VAL A 283 11.65 16.28 1.21
N ARG A 284 12.78 15.80 0.69
CA ARG A 284 12.86 14.50 -0.03
C ARG A 284 12.50 13.30 0.84
N LYS A 285 12.85 13.32 2.13
CA LYS A 285 12.56 12.24 3.08
C LYS A 285 11.10 12.24 3.53
N VAL A 286 10.45 13.40 3.58
CA VAL A 286 9.05 13.55 3.93
C VAL A 286 8.13 13.30 2.72
N ALA A 287 8.58 13.67 1.52
CA ALA A 287 7.86 13.50 0.26
C ALA A 287 7.95 12.08 -0.34
N VAL A 288 8.03 11.04 0.50
CA VAL A 288 7.93 9.65 0.03
C VAL A 288 6.58 9.42 -0.64
N ALA A 289 5.53 10.00 -0.06
CA ALA A 289 4.26 10.18 -0.71
C ALA A 289 3.94 11.66 -0.81
N TYR A 290 3.83 12.17 -2.03
CA TYR A 290 3.47 13.55 -2.29
C TYR A 290 2.04 13.64 -2.82
N LEU A 291 1.19 14.36 -2.09
CA LEU A 291 -0.22 14.57 -2.42
C LEU A 291 -0.42 16.01 -2.86
N GLN A 292 -0.57 16.22 -4.16
CA GLN A 292 -0.94 17.54 -4.68
C GLN A 292 -2.47 17.65 -4.82
N MET A 293 -3.08 18.46 -3.96
CA MET A 293 -4.49 18.80 -4.01
C MET A 293 -4.71 19.97 -4.97
N THR A 294 -5.34 19.68 -6.12
CA THR A 294 -5.74 20.67 -7.12
C THR A 294 -7.19 21.12 -6.97
N LYS A 295 -7.97 20.42 -6.14
CA LYS A 295 -9.39 20.67 -5.87
C LYS A 295 -9.64 20.79 -4.37
N PRO A 296 -10.79 21.33 -3.95
CA PRO A 296 -11.17 21.34 -2.54
C PRO A 296 -11.30 19.93 -1.97
N PHE A 297 -11.06 19.79 -0.65
CA PHE A 297 -11.10 18.49 0.05
C PHE A 297 -12.40 17.69 -0.20
N ALA A 298 -13.56 18.37 -0.28
CA ALA A 298 -14.87 17.74 -0.49
C ALA A 298 -14.89 16.83 -1.74
N TYR A 299 -14.19 17.24 -2.81
CA TYR A 299 -14.10 16.45 -4.05
C TYR A 299 -13.39 15.10 -3.83
N TYR A 300 -12.33 15.09 -3.04
CA TYR A 300 -11.56 13.86 -2.78
C TYR A 300 -12.31 12.91 -1.86
N ARG A 301 -13.08 13.46 -0.90
CA ARG A 301 -13.93 12.67 -0.01
C ARG A 301 -14.99 11.88 -0.77
N GLU A 302 -15.64 12.50 -1.75
CA GLU A 302 -16.64 11.83 -2.61
C GLU A 302 -16.04 10.73 -3.49
N LYS A 303 -14.77 10.87 -3.89
CA LYS A 303 -14.07 9.95 -4.80
C LYS A 303 -13.24 8.87 -4.12
N ASN A 304 -13.45 8.64 -2.82
CA ASN A 304 -12.66 7.73 -2.00
C ASN A 304 -11.18 8.16 -1.92
N ILE A 305 -10.83 8.84 -0.83
CA ILE A 305 -9.49 9.44 -0.59
C ILE A 305 -8.37 8.41 -0.73
N VAL A 306 -8.64 7.17 -0.35
CA VAL A 306 -7.69 6.06 -0.44
C VAL A 306 -7.27 5.82 -1.90
N ASP A 307 -8.21 5.84 -2.84
CA ASP A 307 -7.91 5.64 -4.26
C ASP A 307 -7.12 6.83 -4.83
N PHE A 308 -7.46 8.06 -4.42
CA PHE A 308 -6.68 9.24 -4.77
C PHE A 308 -5.25 9.17 -4.23
N PHE A 309 -5.09 8.73 -2.99
CA PHE A 309 -3.81 8.54 -2.33
C PHE A 309 -2.94 7.52 -3.07
N TYR A 310 -3.50 6.37 -3.45
CA TYR A 310 -2.80 5.38 -4.27
C TYR A 310 -2.37 5.92 -5.63
N ASN A 311 -3.20 6.76 -6.25
CA ASN A 311 -2.91 7.34 -7.56
C ASN A 311 -1.87 8.47 -7.51
N SER A 312 -1.71 9.13 -6.36
CA SER A 312 -0.77 10.24 -6.16
C SER A 312 0.63 9.79 -5.75
N LEU A 313 0.77 8.58 -5.21
CA LEU A 313 2.08 7.89 -5.06
C LEU A 313 2.86 7.74 -6.38
N VAL A 314 2.21 8.01 -7.52
CA VAL A 314 2.75 7.87 -8.88
C VAL A 314 3.43 9.14 -9.40
N ILE A 315 3.25 10.30 -8.75
CA ILE A 315 3.55 11.62 -9.35
C ILE A 315 4.48 12.47 -8.47
N SER A 316 5.52 11.88 -7.89
CA SER A 316 6.78 12.61 -7.61
C SER A 316 7.77 12.39 -8.76
N SER A 317 7.27 12.47 -9.99
CA SER A 317 8.08 12.60 -11.19
C SER A 317 8.29 14.07 -11.50
N HIS A 318 9.13 14.76 -10.72
CA HIS A 318 9.78 16.01 -11.13
C HIS A 318 11.02 16.30 -10.30
#